data_AF-A0A7S2FFW2-F1
#
_entry.id   AF-A0A7S2FFW2-F1
#
_cell.length_a   1.000
_cell.length_b   1.000
_cell.length_c   1.000
_cell.angle_alpha   90.00
_cell.angle_beta   90.00
_cell.angle_gamma   90.00
#
_symmetry.space_group_name_H-M   'P 1'
#
loop_
_entity.id
_entity.type
_entity.pdbx_description
1 polymer ?
#
loop_
_entity_poly.entity_id
_entity_poly.type
_entity_poly.pdbx_seq_one_letter_code
_entity_poly.pdbx_strand_id
1 'polypeptide(L)'
;GGVFLGLQGLFWNPAVKTTPYELGFFFVSQFVVTSCLLGPYFCWKGPQSLIMDHVKLCLVPTFAGGVVFCFGLTGQVVAVKCLTSGVGMPLSQLNLIVSGCWGIFYYHEIESSVLIAIFFGGAFLTLTGGIML
;
A
#
# COMPACT_ATOMS: atom_id res chain seq x y z
N GLY A 1 -1.16 2.51 5.35
CA GLY A 1 -1.90 1.26 5.13
C GLY A 1 -3.40 1.37 5.42
N GLY A 2 -3.80 1.74 6.64
CA GLY A 2 -5.19 1.57 7.12
C GLY A 2 -6.30 2.38 6.43
N VAL A 3 -6.04 3.62 6.00
CA VAL A 3 -7.07 4.47 5.35
C VAL A 3 -7.51 3.91 3.98
N PHE A 4 -6.57 3.31 3.25
CA PHE A 4 -6.82 2.70 1.93
C PHE A 4 -7.65 1.40 2.04
N LEU A 5 -7.46 0.63 3.12
CA LEU A 5 -8.21 -0.59 3.40
C LEU A 5 -9.66 -0.32 3.82
N GLY A 6 -9.90 0.76 4.59
CA GLY A 6 -11.25 1.17 4.98
C GLY A 6 -12.11 1.63 3.81
N LEU A 7 -11.51 2.28 2.81
CA LEU A 7 -12.19 2.69 1.57
C LEU A 7 -12.39 1.53 0.59
N GLN A 8 -11.49 0.53 0.57
CA GLN A 8 -11.69 -0.67 -0.23
C GLN A 8 -13.02 -1.37 0.09
N GLY A 9 -13.38 -1.51 1.37
CA GLY A 9 -14.65 -2.14 1.76
C GLY A 9 -15.92 -1.36 1.37
N LEU A 10 -15.80 -0.06 1.09
CA LEU A 10 -16.93 0.82 0.72
C LEU A 10 -17.24 0.79 -0.79
N PHE A 11 -16.22 0.52 -1.62
CA PHE A 11 -16.34 0.57 -3.09
C PHE A 11 -16.13 -0.79 -3.76
N TRP A 12 -15.68 -1.83 -3.04
CA TRP A 12 -15.31 -3.11 -3.62
C TRP A 12 -16.09 -4.27 -3.01
N ASN A 13 -16.98 -4.86 -3.80
CA ASN A 13 -17.62 -6.14 -3.48
C ASN A 13 -16.88 -7.28 -4.22
N PRO A 14 -16.14 -8.16 -3.51
CA PRO A 14 -15.36 -9.23 -4.14
C PRO A 14 -16.23 -10.31 -4.81
N ALA A 15 -17.55 -10.30 -4.60
CA ALA A 15 -18.49 -11.23 -5.25
C ALA A 15 -18.83 -10.83 -6.70
N VAL A 16 -18.55 -9.61 -7.13
CA VAL A 16 -18.86 -9.13 -8.48
C VAL A 16 -17.66 -9.36 -9.39
N LYS A 17 -17.88 -9.89 -10.61
CA LYS A 17 -16.83 -10.06 -11.62
C LYS A 17 -16.13 -8.71 -11.85
N THR A 18 -14.89 -8.60 -11.37
CA THR A 18 -14.06 -7.42 -11.66
C THR A 18 -13.85 -7.29 -13.15
N THR A 19 -14.47 -6.27 -13.73
CA THR A 19 -14.26 -5.83 -15.09
C THR A 19 -13.17 -4.75 -15.13
N PRO A 20 -12.50 -4.53 -16.27
CA PRO A 20 -11.40 -3.56 -16.36
C PRO A 20 -11.81 -2.13 -15.97
N TYR A 21 -13.08 -1.77 -16.16
CA TYR A 21 -13.59 -0.43 -15.83
C TYR A 21 -13.73 -0.20 -14.32
N GLU A 22 -14.09 -1.21 -13.53
CA GLU A 22 -14.16 -1.12 -12.06
C GLU A 22 -12.77 -0.92 -11.46
N LEU A 23 -11.76 -1.59 -12.02
CA LEU A 23 -10.36 -1.42 -11.61
C LEU A 23 -9.87 0.00 -11.93
N GLY A 24 -10.23 0.52 -13.11
CA GLY A 24 -9.95 1.91 -13.49
C GLY A 24 -10.60 2.93 -12.55
N PHE A 25 -11.88 2.73 -12.22
CA PHE A 25 -12.61 3.56 -11.26
C PHE A 25 -11.97 3.54 -9.87
N PHE A 26 -11.51 2.38 -9.41
CA PHE A 26 -10.78 2.24 -8.16
C PHE A 26 -9.49 3.08 -8.17
N PHE A 27 -8.64 2.99 -9.20
CA PHE A 27 -7.41 3.79 -9.25
C PHE A 27 -7.68 5.30 -9.30
N VAL A 28 -8.68 5.73 -10.09
CA VAL A 28 -9.07 7.14 -10.20
C VAL A 28 -9.59 7.67 -8.85
N SER A 29 -10.44 6.90 -8.16
CA SER A 29 -10.97 7.30 -6.86
C SER A 29 -9.87 7.42 -5.80
N GLN A 30 -8.89 6.51 -5.78
CA GLN A 30 -7.74 6.61 -4.87
C GLN A 30 -6.89 7.85 -5.16
N PHE A 31 -6.66 8.19 -6.43
CA PHE A 31 -5.94 9.40 -6.81
C PHE A 31 -6.67 10.67 -6.37
N VAL A 32 -7.99 10.73 -6.58
CA VAL A 32 -8.83 11.87 -6.18
C VAL A 32 -8.82 12.04 -4.67
N VAL A 33 -9.06 10.99 -3.90
CA VAL A 33 -9.07 11.05 -2.43
C VAL A 33 -7.70 11.50 -1.90
N THR A 34 -6.62 10.93 -2.42
CA THR A 34 -5.26 11.29 -1.99
C THR A 34 -4.95 12.75 -2.31
N SER A 35 -5.36 13.23 -3.48
CA SER A 35 -5.19 14.63 -3.91
C SER A 35 -6.03 15.60 -3.06
N CYS A 36 -7.26 15.22 -2.70
CA CYS A 36 -8.13 16.03 -1.85
C CYS A 36 -7.62 16.12 -0.40
N LEU A 37 -6.97 15.07 0.11
CA LEU A 37 -6.41 15.07 1.47
C LEU A 37 -5.07 15.81 1.56
N LEU A 38 -4.18 15.59 0.59
CA LEU A 38 -2.84 16.18 0.61
C LEU A 38 -2.77 17.57 -0.03
N GLY A 39 -3.64 17.87 -0.99
CA GLY A 39 -3.66 19.16 -1.70
C GLY A 39 -3.80 20.37 -0.75
N PRO A 40 -4.80 20.39 0.16
CA PRO A 40 -4.94 21.47 1.12
C PRO A 40 -3.74 21.62 2.06
N TYR A 41 -3.12 20.50 2.45
CA TYR A 41 -1.91 20.51 3.30
C TYR A 41 -0.74 21.18 2.59
N PHE A 42 -0.52 20.88 1.30
CA PHE A 42 0.53 21.52 0.50
C PHE A 42 0.22 22.99 0.21
N CYS A 43 -1.04 23.36 0.02
CA CYS A 43 -1.45 24.76 -0.15
C CYS A 43 -1.27 25.61 1.12
N TRP A 44 -1.38 25.01 2.31
CA TRP A 44 -1.28 25.72 3.59
C TRP A 44 0.18 25.98 4.03
N LYS A 45 1.12 25.06 3.73
CA LYS A 45 2.38 24.96 4.50
C LYS A 45 3.68 25.49 3.86
N GLY A 46 3.71 26.15 2.70
CA GLY A 46 4.99 26.74 2.27
C GLY A 46 5.10 27.43 0.90
N PRO A 47 6.20 28.20 0.69
CA PRO A 47 6.47 29.01 -0.49
C PRO A 47 6.60 28.16 -1.77
N GLN A 48 5.88 28.56 -2.82
CA GLN A 48 5.69 27.80 -4.06
C GLN A 48 6.98 27.50 -4.85
N SER A 49 8.05 28.28 -4.66
CA SER A 49 9.32 28.11 -5.36
C SER A 49 10.08 26.85 -4.95
N LEU A 50 10.10 26.53 -3.65
CA LEU A 50 10.76 25.32 -3.12
C LEU A 50 10.02 24.03 -3.51
N ILE A 51 8.71 24.12 -3.70
CA ILE A 51 7.85 22.98 -4.04
C ILE A 51 8.17 22.46 -5.45
N MET A 52 8.39 23.34 -6.42
CA MET A 52 8.62 22.95 -7.82
C MET A 52 9.91 22.14 -8.00
N ASP A 53 10.98 22.48 -7.28
CA ASP A 53 12.26 21.77 -7.37
C ASP A 53 12.21 20.41 -6.66
N HIS A 54 11.52 20.34 -5.51
CA HIS A 54 11.27 19.08 -4.82
C HIS A 54 10.35 18.16 -5.62
N VAL A 55 9.33 18.71 -6.29
CA VAL A 55 8.44 17.93 -7.17
C VAL A 55 9.23 17.30 -8.31
N LYS A 56 10.15 18.03 -8.96
CA LYS A 56 10.97 17.47 -10.04
C LYS A 56 11.91 16.37 -9.55
N LEU A 57 12.54 16.56 -8.39
CA LEU A 57 13.45 15.56 -7.81
C LEU A 57 12.70 14.29 -7.37
N CYS A 58 11.51 14.47 -6.80
CA CYS A 58 10.69 13.37 -6.30
C CYS A 58 9.82 12.71 -7.40
N LEU A 59 9.68 13.31 -8.59
CA LEU A 59 8.76 12.83 -9.62
C LEU A 59 9.05 11.40 -10.04
N VAL A 60 10.32 11.10 -10.34
CA VAL A 60 10.76 9.79 -10.81
C VAL A 60 10.60 8.71 -9.74
N PRO A 61 11.12 8.86 -8.50
CA PRO A 61 10.92 7.85 -7.47
C PRO A 61 9.44 7.71 -7.06
N THR A 62 8.66 8.79 -7.09
CA THR A 62 7.21 8.74 -6.82
C THR A 62 6.46 8.00 -7.92
N PHE A 63 6.83 8.22 -9.19
CA PHE A 63 6.23 7.51 -10.32
C PHE A 63 6.56 6.01 -10.26
N ALA A 64 7.83 5.66 -10.02
CA ALA A 64 8.24 4.28 -9.82
C ALA A 64 7.48 3.61 -8.66
N GLY A 65 7.36 4.30 -7.52
CA GLY A 65 6.56 3.83 -6.38
C GLY A 65 5.09 3.64 -6.73
N GLY A 66 4.50 4.55 -7.50
CA GLY A 66 3.12 4.44 -7.99
C GLY A 66 2.91 3.22 -8.90
N VAL A 67 3.85 2.94 -9.81
CA VAL A 67 3.80 1.75 -10.67
C VAL A 67 3.86 0.47 -9.83
N VAL A 68 4.79 0.39 -8.88
CA VAL A 68 4.91 -0.76 -7.98
C VAL A 68 3.64 -0.94 -7.14
N PHE A 69 3.04 0.16 -6.67
CA PHE A 69 1.78 0.14 -5.96
C PHE A 69 0.63 -0.42 -6.81
N CYS A 70 0.51 -0.01 -8.07
CA CYS A 70 -0.50 -0.53 -8.99
C CYS A 70 -0.36 -2.05 -9.22
N PHE A 71 0.87 -2.55 -9.36
CA PHE A 71 1.13 -3.98 -9.46
C PHE A 71 0.73 -4.73 -8.18
N GLY A 72 1.12 -4.21 -7.02
CA GLY A 72 0.74 -4.79 -5.73
C GLY A 72 -0.78 -4.87 -5.57
N LEU A 73 -1.49 -3.80 -5.90
CA LEU A 73 -2.94 -3.73 -5.77
C LEU A 73 -3.67 -4.65 -6.75
N THR A 74 -3.16 -4.77 -7.99
CA THR A 74 -3.66 -5.75 -8.96
C THR A 74 -3.47 -7.18 -8.44
N GLY A 75 -2.30 -7.47 -7.85
CA GLY A 75 -2.01 -8.75 -7.22
C GLY A 75 -2.99 -9.08 -6.08
N GLN A 76 -3.34 -8.11 -5.25
CA GLN A 76 -4.35 -8.28 -4.18
C GLN A 76 -5.73 -8.61 -4.74
N VAL A 77 -6.17 -7.90 -5.81
CA VAL A 77 -7.44 -8.18 -6.48
C VAL A 77 -7.48 -9.60 -7.03
N VAL A 78 -6.39 -10.05 -7.68
CA VAL A 78 -6.29 -11.42 -8.19
C VAL A 78 -6.30 -12.43 -7.05
N ALA A 79 -5.55 -12.18 -5.98
CA ALA A 79 -5.49 -13.06 -4.81
C ALA A 79 -6.87 -13.24 -4.16
N VAL A 80 -7.61 -12.16 -3.92
CA VAL A 80 -8.97 -12.22 -3.34
C VAL A 80 -9.95 -12.90 -4.28
N LYS A 81 -9.82 -12.70 -5.60
CA LYS A 81 -10.68 -13.35 -6.60
C LYS A 81 -10.45 -14.86 -6.66
N CYS A 82 -9.20 -15.31 -6.57
CA CYS A 82 -8.85 -16.73 -6.68
C CYS A 82 -8.98 -17.49 -5.36
N LEU A 83 -8.66 -16.85 -4.23
CA LEU A 83 -8.58 -17.49 -2.90
C LEU A 83 -9.76 -17.12 -2.00
N THR A 84 -10.76 -16.40 -2.52
CA THR A 84 -11.89 -15.81 -1.77
C THR A 84 -11.46 -14.72 -0.79
N SER A 85 -12.42 -13.93 -0.28
CA SER A 85 -12.14 -12.89 0.72
C SER A 85 -11.63 -13.44 2.04
N GLY A 86 -11.95 -14.69 2.39
CA GLY A 86 -11.52 -15.33 3.63
C GLY A 86 -10.00 -15.51 3.70
N VAL A 87 -9.40 -16.00 2.61
CA VAL A 87 -7.96 -16.31 2.55
C VAL A 87 -7.17 -15.25 1.80
N GLY A 88 -7.73 -14.67 0.73
CA GLY A 88 -7.03 -13.69 -0.11
C GLY A 88 -6.73 -12.36 0.61
N MET A 89 -7.62 -11.94 1.52
CA MET A 89 -7.41 -10.72 2.32
C MET A 89 -6.25 -10.86 3.32
N PRO A 90 -6.19 -11.88 4.20
CA PRO A 90 -5.06 -12.04 5.11
C PRO A 90 -3.75 -12.27 4.36
N LEU A 91 -3.77 -13.02 3.25
CA LEU A 91 -2.57 -13.22 2.41
C LEU A 91 -2.03 -11.89 1.86
N SER A 92 -2.94 -10.98 1.46
CA SER A 92 -2.58 -9.65 0.97
C SER A 92 -1.96 -8.75 2.04
N GLN A 93 -2.32 -8.94 3.32
CA GLN A 93 -1.75 -8.19 4.46
C GLN A 93 -0.32 -8.63 4.80
N LEU A 94 0.12 -9.82 4.35
CA LEU A 94 1.50 -10.26 4.52
C LEU A 94 2.51 -9.38 3.76
N ASN A 95 2.03 -8.48 2.88
CA ASN A 95 2.87 -7.46 2.27
C ASN A 95 3.56 -6.56 3.31
N LEU A 96 3.04 -6.44 4.54
CA LEU A 96 3.66 -5.70 5.64
C LEU A 96 4.99 -6.30 6.05
N ILE A 97 5.12 -7.62 5.98
CA ILE A 97 6.38 -8.32 6.28
C ILE A 97 7.41 -7.99 5.20
N VAL A 98 7.00 -8.03 3.93
CA VAL A 98 7.85 -7.64 2.81
C VAL A 98 8.29 -6.19 2.98
N SER A 99 7.35 -5.26 3.24
CA SER A 99 7.65 -3.85 3.49
C SER A 99 8.65 -3.66 4.64
N GLY A 100 8.51 -4.40 5.73
CA GLY A 100 9.46 -4.35 6.84
C GLY A 100 10.85 -4.89 6.48
N CYS A 101 10.92 -5.94 5.66
CA CYS A 101 12.19 -6.43 5.11
C CYS A 101 12.90 -5.36 4.26
N TRP A 102 12.17 -4.61 3.42
CA TRP A 102 12.75 -3.47 2.70
C TRP A 102 13.26 -2.39 3.65
N GLY A 103 12.52 -2.08 4.72
CA GLY A 103 12.95 -1.14 5.77
C GLY A 103 14.26 -1.55 6.44
N ILE A 104 14.42 -2.84 6.75
CA ILE A 104 15.62 -3.37 7.42
C ILE A 104 16.81 -3.49 6.46
N PHE A 105 16.62 -4.10 5.28
CA PHE A 105 17.73 -4.49 4.41
C PHE A 105 18.09 -3.46 3.34
N TYR A 106 17.14 -2.67 2.86
CA TYR A 106 17.37 -1.72 1.76
C TYR A 106 17.48 -0.28 2.27
N TYR A 107 16.55 0.14 3.11
CA TYR A 107 16.55 1.50 3.65
C TYR A 107 17.39 1.65 4.93
N HIS A 108 17.78 0.54 5.55
CA HIS A 108 18.54 0.51 6.80
C HIS A 108 17.90 1.37 7.90
N GLU A 109 16.56 1.43 7.95
CA GLU A 109 15.82 2.24 8.93
C GLU A 109 15.96 1.69 10.36
N ILE A 110 16.20 0.38 10.48
CA ILE A 110 16.36 -0.32 11.75
C ILE A 110 17.71 -1.06 11.70
N GLU A 111 18.68 -0.54 12.44
CA GLU A 111 20.02 -1.14 12.53
C GLU A 111 20.21 -1.99 13.79
N SER A 112 19.35 -1.82 14.80
CA SER A 112 19.44 -2.58 16.05
C SER A 112 19.07 -4.05 15.85
N SER A 113 20.03 -4.95 16.09
CA SER A 113 19.83 -6.40 15.98
C SER A 113 18.70 -6.92 16.88
N VAL A 114 18.46 -6.26 18.03
CA VAL A 114 17.35 -6.60 18.93
C VAL A 114 16.00 -6.27 18.30
N LEU A 115 15.87 -5.09 17.70
CA LEU A 115 14.62 -4.69 17.03
C LEU A 115 14.36 -5.53 15.79
N ILE A 116 15.40 -5.88 15.04
CA ILE A 116 15.30 -6.81 13.90
C ILE A 116 14.80 -8.18 14.37
N ALA A 117 15.32 -8.72 15.46
CA ALA A 117 14.87 -10.00 16.02
C ALA A 117 13.40 -9.94 16.47
N ILE A 118 12.99 -8.85 17.12
CA ILE A 118 11.58 -8.63 17.52
C ILE A 118 10.68 -8.54 16.28
N PHE A 119 11.11 -7.82 15.24
CA PHE A 119 10.37 -7.73 13.98
C PHE A 119 10.16 -9.11 13.36
N PHE A 120 11.21 -9.92 13.22
CA PHE A 120 11.08 -11.26 12.65
C PHE A 120 10.24 -12.21 13.53
N GLY A 121 10.32 -12.07 14.86
CA GLY A 121 9.44 -12.76 15.79
C GLY A 121 7.96 -12.41 15.57
N GLY A 122 7.64 -11.12 15.43
CA GLY A 122 6.28 -10.64 15.12
C GLY A 122 5.80 -11.02 13.72
N ALA A 123 6.70 -11.01 12.74
CA ALA A 123 6.41 -11.43 11.37
C ALA A 123 6.07 -12.92 11.30
N PHE A 124 6.81 -13.76 12.04
CA PHE A 124 6.52 -15.20 12.15
C PHE A 124 5.13 -15.44 12.74
N LEU A 125 4.78 -14.74 13.83
CA LEU A 125 3.46 -14.85 14.47
C LEU A 125 2.34 -14.41 13.52
N THR A 126 2.57 -13.35 12.75
CA THR A 126 1.63 -12.85 11.74
C THR A 126 1.45 -13.83 10.59
N LEU A 127 2.51 -14.50 10.13
CA LEU A 127 2.44 -15.56 9.13
C LEU A 127 1.62 -16.75 9.65
N THR A 128 1.88 -17.20 10.87
CA THR A 128 1.11 -18.31 11.46
C THR A 128 -0.36 -17.94 11.62
N GLY A 129 -0.66 -16.72 12.08
CA GLY A 129 -2.04 -16.23 12.20
C GLY A 129 -2.75 -16.15 10.84
N GLY A 130 -2.06 -15.71 9.79
CA GLY A 130 -2.60 -15.64 8.44
C GLY A 130 -2.84 -17.00 7.77
N ILE A 131 -2.10 -18.04 8.15
CA ILE A 131 -2.27 -19.42 7.64
C ILE A 131 -3.41 -20.16 8.36
N MET A 132 -3.70 -19.80 9.61
CA MET A 132 -4.73 -20.45 10.43
C MET A 132 -6.16 -19.92 10.17
N LEU A 133 -6.32 -18.90 9.32
CA LEU A 133 -7.58 -18.27 8.89
C LEU A 133 -8.01 -18.77 7.52
#